data_AF-A0A937TVK8-F1
#
_entry.id   AF-A0A937TVK8-F1
#
_cell.length_a   1.000
_cell.length_b   1.000
_cell.length_c   1.000
_cell.angle_alpha   90.00
_cell.angle_beta   90.00
_cell.angle_gamma   90.00
#
_symmetry.space_group_name_H-M   'P 1'
#
loop_
_entity.id
_entity.type
_entity.pdbx_description
1 polymer ?
#
loop_
_entity_poly.entity_id
_entity_poly.type
_entity_poly.pdbx_seq_one_letter_code
_entity_poly.pdbx_strand_id
1 'polypeptide(L)'
;PIKILDLAKEMIRFSGFEPDKDIPIVFTEPRPGEKLFEEILTVEEGVIATENQKIFRAKLSVVDEKKLNESLEKLKNEVQKAEKREIINTLKQLILDKEI
;
A
#
# COMPACT_ATOMS: atom_id res chain seq x y z
N PRO A 1 -8.07 12.60 7.90
CA PRO A 1 -7.45 12.21 6.60
C PRO A 1 -7.16 13.47 5.79
N ILE A 2 -6.04 13.53 5.09
CA ILE A 2 -5.68 14.68 4.23
C ILE A 2 -6.06 14.31 2.79
N LYS A 3 -6.79 15.21 2.10
CA LYS A 3 -7.11 15.02 0.68
C LYS A 3 -5.94 15.49 -0.18
N ILE A 4 -5.48 14.65 -1.09
CA ILE A 4 -4.36 14.97 -2.00
C ILE A 4 -4.65 16.21 -2.86
N LEU A 5 -5.92 16.40 -3.27
CA LEU A 5 -6.33 17.58 -4.02
C LEU A 5 -6.13 18.89 -3.22
N ASP A 6 -6.47 18.88 -1.93
CA ASP A 6 -6.34 20.07 -1.09
C ASP A 6 -4.85 20.39 -0.87
N LEU A 7 -4.04 19.36 -0.62
CA LEU A 7 -2.59 19.49 -0.51
C LEU A 7 -1.97 20.09 -1.79
N ALA A 8 -2.34 19.59 -2.98
CA ALA A 8 -1.85 20.11 -4.25
C ALA A 8 -2.19 21.61 -4.44
N LYS A 9 -3.43 22.00 -4.12
CA LYS A 9 -3.86 23.41 -4.17
C LYS A 9 -3.10 24.29 -3.18
N GLU A 10 -2.85 23.79 -1.97
CA GLU A 10 -2.04 24.51 -0.98
C GLU A 10 -0.60 24.70 -1.45
N MET A 11 0.03 23.67 -2.02
CA MET A 11 1.39 23.75 -2.56
C MET A 11 1.51 24.78 -3.69
N ILE A 12 0.53 24.84 -4.59
CA ILE A 12 0.47 25.84 -5.67
C ILE A 12 0.38 27.26 -5.08
N ARG A 13 -0.53 27.46 -4.11
CA ARG A 13 -0.69 28.77 -3.44
C ARG A 13 0.55 29.18 -2.65
N PHE A 14 1.19 28.25 -1.94
CA PHE A 14 2.43 28.51 -1.21
C PHE A 14 3.57 28.95 -2.12
N SER A 15 3.52 28.53 -3.38
CA SER A 15 4.48 28.92 -4.41
C SER A 15 4.14 30.26 -5.08
N GLY A 16 3.08 30.95 -4.62
CA GLY A 16 2.65 32.27 -5.12
C GLY A 16 1.76 32.22 -6.37
N PHE A 17 1.24 31.05 -6.74
CA PHE A 17 0.42 30.84 -7.92
C PHE A 17 -1.05 30.56 -7.57
N GLU A 18 -1.95 30.87 -8.50
CA GLU A 18 -3.37 30.57 -8.40
C GLU A 18 -3.68 29.20 -9.06
N PRO A 19 -4.18 28.20 -8.30
CA PRO A 19 -4.59 26.91 -8.85
C PRO A 19 -5.63 27.08 -9.96
N ASP A 20 -5.53 26.24 -11.00
CA ASP A 20 -6.41 26.21 -12.17
C ASP A 20 -6.34 27.46 -13.07
N LYS A 21 -5.48 28.44 -12.74
CA LYS A 21 -5.21 29.62 -13.56
C LYS A 21 -3.76 29.69 -14.01
N ASP A 22 -2.83 29.69 -13.05
CA ASP A 22 -1.39 29.71 -13.34
C ASP A 22 -0.85 28.29 -13.52
N ILE A 23 -1.39 27.34 -12.74
CA ILE A 23 -1.01 25.93 -12.77
C ILE A 23 -2.29 25.06 -12.80
N PRO A 24 -2.58 24.35 -13.91
CA PRO A 24 -3.76 23.49 -14.01
C PRO A 24 -3.58 22.18 -13.23
N ILE A 25 -4.65 21.71 -12.58
CA ILE A 25 -4.68 20.38 -11.95
C ILE A 25 -5.34 19.40 -12.93
N VAL A 26 -4.59 18.35 -13.33
CA VAL A 26 -5.07 17.30 -14.24
C VAL A 26 -5.22 16.00 -13.46
N PHE A 27 -6.40 15.39 -13.55
CA PHE A 27 -6.67 14.07 -12.98
C PHE A 27 -6.25 12.98 -13.95
N THR A 28 -5.37 12.07 -13.51
CA THR A 28 -4.79 11.01 -14.34
C THR A 28 -5.32 9.61 -14.01
N GLU A 29 -6.34 9.52 -13.15
CA GLU A 29 -6.81 8.29 -12.50
C GLU A 29 -5.74 7.60 -11.62
N PRO A 30 -6.14 6.71 -10.69
CA PRO A 30 -5.21 5.91 -9.90
C PRO A 30 -4.42 4.95 -10.76
N ARG A 31 -3.15 4.74 -10.41
CA ARG A 31 -2.31 3.70 -11.02
C ARG A 31 -2.74 2.31 -10.51
N PRO A 32 -2.53 1.23 -11.28
CA PRO A 32 -2.82 -0.12 -10.82
C PRO A 32 -2.12 -0.43 -9.48
N GLY A 33 -2.91 -0.83 -8.49
CA GLY A 33 -2.45 -1.11 -7.13
C GLY A 33 -2.40 0.08 -6.17
N GLU A 34 -2.79 1.29 -6.60
CA GLU A 34 -2.96 2.43 -5.67
C GLU A 34 -4.28 2.36 -4.92
N LYS A 35 -4.23 2.60 -3.61
CA LYS A 35 -5.41 2.77 -2.75
C LYS A 35 -5.82 4.26 -2.72
N LEU A 36 -7.11 4.54 -2.84
CA LEU A 36 -7.65 5.90 -2.69
C LEU A 36 -7.64 6.39 -1.24
N PHE A 37 -7.66 5.44 -0.30
CA PHE A 37 -7.63 5.69 1.13
C PHE A 37 -6.71 4.66 1.77
N GLU A 38 -5.82 5.13 2.65
CA GLU A 38 -5.03 4.25 3.49
C GLU A 38 -5.78 3.97 4.79
N GLU A 39 -5.71 2.72 5.24
CA GLU A 39 -6.13 2.32 6.57
C GLU A 39 -4.94 2.54 7.51
N ILE A 40 -5.12 3.31 8.58
CA ILE A 40 -4.04 3.55 9.54
C ILE A 40 -3.66 2.26 10.27
N LEU A 41 -4.65 1.38 10.45
CA LEU A 41 -4.55 0.06 11.07
C LEU A 41 -5.62 -0.81 10.40
N THR A 42 -5.26 -1.99 9.91
CA THR A 42 -6.25 -2.92 9.36
C THR A 42 -7.12 -3.50 10.48
N VAL A 43 -8.38 -3.83 10.19
CA VAL A 43 -9.32 -4.41 11.19
C VAL A 43 -8.78 -5.72 11.79
N GLU A 44 -7.99 -6.45 11.01
CA GLU A 44 -7.40 -7.75 11.36
C GLU A 44 -6.21 -7.62 12.32
N GLU A 45 -5.44 -6.53 12.24
CA GLU A 45 -4.23 -6.29 13.04
C GLU A 45 -4.50 -5.81 14.47
N GLY A 46 -5.78 -5.65 14.87
CA GLY A 46 -6.27 -5.35 16.22
C GLY A 46 -5.31 -4.63 17.18
N VAL A 47 -5.53 -3.35 17.47
CA VAL A 47 -4.58 -2.59 18.30
C VAL A 47 -4.70 -2.78 19.80
N ILE A 48 -3.54 -2.76 20.46
CA ILE A 48 -3.40 -2.74 21.92
C ILE A 48 -2.91 -1.35 22.33
N ALA A 49 -3.67 -0.68 23.20
CA ALA A 49 -3.25 0.61 23.76
C ALA A 49 -1.97 0.45 24.60
N THR A 50 -1.10 1.45 24.54
CA THR A 50 0.05 1.56 25.45
C THR A 50 -0.25 2.57 26.56
N GLU A 51 0.69 2.77 27.49
CA GLU A 51 0.57 3.83 28.52
C GLU A 51 0.51 5.23 27.91
N ASN A 52 1.08 5.44 26.71
CA ASN A 52 0.99 6.70 25.99
C ASN A 52 -0.25 6.70 25.08
N GLN A 53 -1.15 7.66 25.30
CA GLN A 53 -2.42 7.79 24.56
C GLN A 53 -2.28 7.99 23.04
N LYS A 54 -1.09 8.35 22.55
CA LYS A 54 -0.81 8.52 21.11
C LYS A 54 -0.08 7.33 20.49
N ILE A 55 0.25 6.28 21.25
CA ILE A 55 1.03 5.14 20.79
C ILE A 55 0.22 3.85 20.97
N PHE A 56 0.07 3.11 19.87
CA PHE A 56 -0.64 1.84 19.81
C PHE A 56 0.30 0.75 19.32
N ARG A 57 0.11 -0.48 19.82
CA ARG A 57 0.84 -1.67 19.36
C ARG A 57 -0.08 -2.52 18.48
N ALA A 58 0.34 -2.78 17.25
CA ALA A 58 -0.35 -3.72 16.37
C ALA A 58 -0.22 -5.16 16.89
N LYS A 59 -1.31 -5.93 16.82
CA LYS A 59 -1.30 -7.37 17.07
C LYS A 59 -1.10 -8.09 15.75
N LEU A 60 0.17 -8.35 15.42
CA LEU A 60 0.53 -9.11 14.24
C LEU A 60 0.04 -10.56 14.37
N SER A 61 -0.51 -11.09 13.28
CA SER A 61 -0.78 -12.53 13.17
C SER A 61 0.53 -13.31 13.12
N VAL A 62 0.55 -14.50 13.73
CA VAL A 62 1.68 -15.42 13.60
C VAL A 62 1.75 -15.90 12.16
N VAL A 63 2.88 -15.67 11.51
CA VAL A 63 3.15 -16.17 10.15
C VAL A 63 3.76 -17.57 10.25
N ASP A 64 3.27 -18.51 9.46
CA ASP A 64 3.90 -19.82 9.31
C ASP A 64 5.18 -19.67 8.48
N GLU A 65 6.31 -19.64 9.18
CA GLU A 65 7.64 -19.45 8.61
C GLU A 65 7.99 -20.55 7.60
N LYS A 66 7.59 -21.81 7.87
CA LYS A 66 7.86 -22.92 6.97
C LYS A 66 7.11 -22.72 5.64
N LYS A 67 5.82 -22.42 5.72
CA LYS A 67 4.99 -22.14 4.54
C LYS A 67 5.49 -20.93 3.76
N LEU A 68 5.94 -19.89 4.45
CA LEU A 68 6.53 -18.70 3.82
C LEU A 68 7.81 -19.06 3.05
N ASN A 69 8.74 -19.76 3.69
CA ASN A 69 10.01 -20.17 3.07
C ASN A 69 9.80 -21.09 1.87
N GLU A 70 8.90 -22.08 1.96
CA GLU A 70 8.54 -22.95 0.83
C GLU A 70 8.00 -22.14 -0.36
N SER A 71 7.17 -21.14 -0.07
CA SER A 71 6.58 -20.29 -1.10
C SER A 71 7.59 -19.33 -1.74
N LEU A 72 8.56 -18.83 -0.96
CA LEU A 72 9.67 -18.00 -1.46
C LEU A 72 10.63 -18.81 -2.35
N GLU A 73 10.96 -20.03 -1.98
CA GLU A 73 11.79 -20.92 -2.81
C GLU A 73 11.07 -21.28 -4.12
N LYS A 74 9.76 -21.52 -4.08
CA LYS A 74 8.95 -21.70 -5.29
C LYS A 74 9.03 -20.47 -6.19
N LEU A 75 8.84 -19.26 -5.64
CA LEU A 75 8.92 -18.02 -6.40
C LEU A 75 10.30 -17.84 -7.05
N LYS A 76 11.38 -18.10 -6.32
CA LYS A 76 12.76 -18.02 -6.83
C LYS A 76 12.98 -18.96 -8.01
N ASN A 77 12.46 -20.18 -7.95
CA ASN A 77 12.54 -21.14 -9.05
C ASN A 77 11.76 -20.67 -10.29
N GLU A 78 10.58 -20.06 -10.12
CA GLU A 78 9.80 -19.52 -11.24
C GLU A 78 10.46 -18.28 -11.87
N VAL A 79 11.12 -17.44 -11.07
CA VAL A 79 11.92 -16.31 -11.57
C VAL A 79 13.10 -16.78 -12.42
N GLN A 80 13.79 -17.85 -12.01
CA GLN A 80 14.90 -18.43 -12.78
C GLN A 80 14.46 -18.96 -14.14
N LYS A 81 13.21 -19.41 -14.27
CA LYS A 81 12.63 -19.87 -15.54
C LYS A 81 12.18 -18.71 -16.44
N ALA A 82 12.21 -17.46 -15.97
CA ALA A 82 11.78 -16.25 -16.66
C ALA A 82 10.31 -16.23 -17.14
N GLU A 83 9.45 -17.05 -16.53
CA GLU A 83 8.04 -17.17 -16.91
C GLU A 83 7.17 -16.16 -16.15
N LYS A 84 6.95 -14.98 -16.75
CA LYS A 84 6.21 -13.85 -16.13
C LYS A 84 4.85 -14.26 -15.54
N ARG A 85 4.12 -15.14 -16.23
CA ARG A 85 2.78 -15.57 -15.81
C ARG A 85 2.84 -16.37 -14.50
N GLU A 86 3.79 -17.29 -14.38
CA GLU A 86 3.94 -18.15 -13.19
C GLU A 86 4.51 -17.39 -12.00
N ILE A 87 5.36 -16.39 -12.24
CA ILE A 87 5.82 -15.45 -11.22
C ILE A 87 4.63 -14.68 -10.62
N ILE A 88 3.77 -14.12 -11.47
CA ILE A 88 2.56 -13.39 -11.02
C ILE A 88 1.60 -14.32 -10.28
N ASN A 89 1.37 -15.53 -10.77
CA ASN A 89 0.51 -16.50 -10.11
C ASN A 89 1.03 -16.87 -8.72
N THR A 90 2.34 -17.10 -8.59
CA THR A 90 2.97 -17.44 -7.31
C THR A 90 2.92 -16.27 -6.32
N LEU A 91 3.15 -15.03 -6.80
CA LEU A 91 2.99 -13.82 -5.99
C LEU A 91 1.55 -13.64 -5.49
N LYS A 92 0.55 -13.89 -6.34
CA LYS A 92 -0.87 -13.83 -5.94
C LYS A 92 -1.25 -14.88 -4.90
N GLN A 93 -0.57 -16.03 -4.86
CA GLN A 93 -0.79 -17.05 -3.83
C GLN A 93 -0.12 -16.68 -2.49
N LEU A 94 0.91 -15.85 -2.54
CA LEU A 94 1.70 -15.40 -1.38
C LEU A 94 1.06 -14.22 -0.65
N ILE A 95 0.42 -13.31 -1.38
CA ILE A 95 -0.20 -12.10 -0.83
C ILE A 95 -1.61 -12.46 -0.34
N LEU A 96 -1.89 -12.19 0.95
CA LEU A 96 -3.20 -12.41 1.57
C LEU A 96 -4.25 -11.38 1.12
N ASP A 97 -3.80 -10.21 0.65
CA ASP A 97 -4.66 -9.12 0.20
C ASP A 97 -5.31 -9.46 -1.14
N LYS A 98 -6.62 -9.76 -1.10
CA LYS A 98 -7.46 -10.02 -2.28
C LYS A 98 -8.01 -8.75 -2.95
N GLU A 99 -7.60 -7.57 -2.47
CA GLU A 99 -8.11 -6.27 -2.93
C GLU A 99 -7.12 -5.48 -3.80
N ILE A 100 -6.21 -6.18 -4.50
CA ILE A 100 -5.35 -5.60 -5.54
C ILE A 100 -5.51 -6.35 -6.87
#